data_AF-A0A1L9STY5-F1
#
_entry.id   AF-A0A1L9STY5-F1
#
_cell.length_a   1.000
_cell.length_b   1.000
_cell.length_c   1.000
_cell.angle_alpha   90.00
_cell.angle_beta   90.00
_cell.angle_gamma   90.00
#
_symmetry.space_group_name_H-M   'P 1'
#
loop_
_entity.id
_entity.type
_entity.pdbx_description
1 polymer ?
#
loop_
_entity_poly.entity_id
_entity_poly.type
_entity_poly.pdbx_seq_one_letter_code
_entity_poly.pdbx_strand_id
1 'polypeptide(L)'
;MFLQTILFAICALVGLTAALPLPMPVDVPVTPTPTKNSPITKRATGETVTNTAVAVYTVDNSDGLSTASDSYTMYTGDGTVADGWPAMDDWLSFDAMFEANRENMRSSCENDFDLANNSEEEMGYLRAAIDKIAAETYVDHRLILAVIIQESAGCVRVPATVGSVSNPGLMQDHDGTGTCNNDGDVNTPCPAEEIEQMVSDGTAGTATGDGLANCLNEADTDDVSAFYRAARIYNSGSVASDGDLGSGDATHCYASDIANRLTGWVDATCTCTLDD
;
A
#
# COMPACT_ATOMS: atom_id res chain seq x y z
N MET A 1 -6.93 27.19 -54.11
CA MET A 1 -8.27 27.80 -54.07
C MET A 1 -8.65 27.96 -52.61
N PHE A 2 -8.56 29.12 -51.95
CA PHE A 2 -7.98 30.44 -52.30
C PHE A 2 -6.90 30.77 -51.24
N LEU A 3 -5.79 31.46 -51.56
CA LEU A 3 -5.62 32.94 -51.49
C LEU A 3 -6.00 33.49 -50.10
N GLN A 4 -5.08 33.83 -49.17
CA GLN A 4 -3.98 34.84 -49.17
C GLN A 4 -4.49 36.29 -48.96
N THR A 5 -3.65 37.14 -48.31
CA THR A 5 -3.80 38.57 -47.90
C THR A 5 -4.21 38.76 -46.41
N ILE A 6 -3.88 39.86 -45.67
CA ILE A 6 -3.18 41.15 -45.88
C ILE A 6 -2.64 41.64 -44.48
N LEU A 7 -1.70 42.59 -44.25
CA LEU A 7 -0.43 43.04 -44.90
C LEU A 7 0.23 44.18 -44.07
N PHE A 8 1.57 44.16 -43.84
CA PHE A 8 2.47 45.31 -43.45
C PHE A 8 2.28 45.94 -42.03
N ALA A 9 3.15 46.78 -41.42
CA ALA A 9 4.53 47.28 -41.73
C ALA A 9 5.29 47.94 -40.52
N ILE A 10 6.64 47.88 -40.56
CA ILE A 10 7.67 48.92 -40.24
C ILE A 10 7.69 49.69 -38.89
N CYS A 11 8.76 49.50 -38.09
CA CYS A 11 9.74 50.49 -37.55
C CYS A 11 10.66 49.80 -36.50
N ALA A 12 11.99 49.75 -36.52
CA ALA A 12 13.09 50.68 -36.87
C ALA A 12 13.54 51.62 -35.72
N LEU A 13 14.58 51.21 -34.96
CA LEU A 13 15.88 51.92 -34.88
C LEU A 13 16.99 51.07 -34.23
N VAL A 14 18.22 51.59 -34.21
CA VAL A 14 19.45 50.92 -33.75
C VAL A 14 19.92 51.47 -32.39
N GLY A 15 20.40 50.60 -31.50
CA GLY A 15 21.15 50.97 -30.30
C GLY A 15 22.18 49.90 -29.96
N LEU A 16 23.47 50.20 -30.13
CA LEU A 16 24.56 49.26 -29.85
C LEU A 16 25.28 49.65 -28.55
N THR A 17 25.06 48.90 -27.48
CA THR A 17 25.77 49.04 -26.20
C THR A 17 26.22 47.68 -25.71
N ALA A 18 27.52 47.42 -25.74
CA ALA A 18 28.09 46.24 -25.09
C ALA A 18 28.11 46.45 -23.58
N ALA A 19 27.49 45.52 -22.84
CA ALA A 19 27.55 45.44 -21.38
C ALA A 19 28.15 44.08 -20.96
N LEU A 20 28.75 44.05 -19.77
CA LEU A 20 29.43 42.87 -19.23
C LEU A 20 28.43 41.74 -18.93
N PRO A 21 28.87 40.46 -18.96
CA PRO A 21 27.99 39.34 -18.63
C PRO A 21 27.49 39.48 -17.18
N LEU A 22 26.17 39.55 -17.05
CA LEU A 22 25.50 39.35 -15.76
C LEU A 22 25.71 37.88 -15.31
N PRO A 23 25.71 37.60 -13.99
CA PRO A 23 25.63 36.21 -13.53
C PRO A 23 24.40 35.55 -14.14
N MET A 24 24.56 34.31 -14.60
CA MET A 24 23.43 33.53 -15.11
C MET A 24 22.38 33.39 -14.01
N PRO A 25 21.07 33.33 -14.35
CA PRO A 25 20.09 32.81 -13.41
C PRO A 25 20.61 31.47 -12.88
N VAL A 26 20.56 31.25 -11.57
CA VAL A 26 20.60 29.89 -11.06
C VAL A 26 19.32 29.25 -11.56
N ASP A 27 19.45 28.17 -12.34
CA ASP A 27 18.30 27.35 -12.72
C ASP A 27 17.70 26.76 -11.45
N VAL A 28 16.68 27.44 -10.91
CA VAL A 28 15.80 26.90 -9.88
C VAL A 28 15.20 25.64 -10.49
N PRO A 29 15.35 24.45 -9.85
CA PRO A 29 14.73 23.24 -10.35
C PRO A 29 13.23 23.48 -10.50
N VAL A 30 12.75 23.53 -11.74
CA VAL A 30 11.31 23.64 -12.01
C VAL A 30 10.72 22.31 -11.58
N THR A 31 9.94 22.33 -10.49
CA THR A 31 9.20 21.17 -10.00
C THR A 31 8.42 20.58 -11.18
N PRO A 32 8.66 19.32 -11.57
CA PRO A 32 8.00 18.76 -12.73
C PRO A 32 6.50 18.69 -12.47
N THR A 33 5.70 19.37 -13.29
CA THR A 33 4.25 19.18 -13.29
C THR A 33 3.95 17.71 -13.55
N PRO A 34 3.12 17.03 -12.73
CA PRO A 34 2.87 15.60 -12.89
C PRO A 34 2.14 15.32 -14.21
N THR A 35 2.90 14.91 -15.22
CA THR A 35 2.35 14.43 -16.49
C THR A 35 1.99 12.96 -16.35
N LYS A 36 0.68 12.66 -16.37
CA LYS A 36 0.21 11.28 -16.56
C LYS A 36 0.91 10.67 -17.79
N ASN A 37 1.28 9.39 -17.69
CA ASN A 37 2.08 8.62 -18.65
C ASN A 37 3.61 8.78 -18.53
N SER A 38 4.16 8.73 -17.31
CA SER A 38 5.49 8.11 -17.14
C SER A 38 5.44 6.69 -17.69
N PRO A 39 6.43 6.22 -18.48
CA PRO A 39 6.54 4.80 -18.77
C PRO A 39 6.81 4.05 -17.47
N ILE A 40 6.22 2.87 -17.28
CA ILE A 40 6.49 2.03 -16.10
C ILE A 40 7.98 1.67 -16.12
N THR A 41 8.77 2.37 -15.31
CA THR A 41 10.12 1.96 -14.94
C THR A 41 10.01 0.62 -14.25
N LYS A 42 10.91 -0.32 -14.57
CA LYS A 42 10.92 -1.62 -13.90
C LYS A 42 10.94 -1.39 -12.38
N ARG A 43 9.88 -1.83 -11.70
CA ARG A 43 9.73 -1.72 -10.24
C ARG A 43 10.87 -2.47 -9.56
N ALA A 44 11.35 -1.93 -8.45
CA ALA A 44 12.53 -2.42 -7.77
C ALA A 44 12.15 -3.22 -6.52
N THR A 45 12.92 -4.27 -6.26
CA THR A 45 12.83 -5.08 -5.04
C THR A 45 13.59 -4.42 -3.90
N GLY A 46 13.01 -4.35 -2.71
CA GLY A 46 13.66 -3.75 -1.54
C GLY A 46 13.46 -2.24 -1.44
N GLU A 47 12.31 -1.74 -1.89
CA GLU A 47 11.94 -0.33 -1.81
C GLU A 47 11.58 0.10 -0.38
N THR A 48 11.69 1.41 -0.12
CA THR A 48 11.49 1.99 1.21
C THR A 48 10.59 3.22 1.16
N VAL A 49 9.92 3.55 2.26
CA VAL A 49 9.08 4.76 2.35
C VAL A 49 9.99 5.99 2.35
N THR A 50 9.94 6.75 1.26
CA THR A 50 10.72 7.98 1.06
C THR A 50 9.99 9.23 1.54
N ASN A 51 8.66 9.18 1.69
CA ASN A 51 7.90 10.25 2.34
C ASN A 51 8.18 10.26 3.84
N THR A 52 9.02 11.19 4.28
CA THR A 52 9.43 11.37 5.68
C THR A 52 8.30 11.74 6.65
N ALA A 53 7.11 12.10 6.15
CA ALA A 53 5.94 12.38 6.98
C ALA A 53 5.23 11.10 7.48
N VAL A 54 5.38 9.98 6.75
CA VAL A 54 4.67 8.71 7.02
C VAL A 54 5.60 7.50 7.16
N ALA A 55 6.92 7.69 6.97
CA ALA A 55 7.94 6.66 7.17
C ALA A 55 8.19 6.35 8.66
N VAL A 56 8.08 5.08 9.05
CA VAL A 56 8.28 4.59 10.43
C VAL A 56 9.73 4.12 10.62
N TYR A 57 10.60 5.02 11.10
CA TYR A 57 12.03 4.74 11.33
C TYR A 57 12.35 3.93 12.59
N THR A 58 11.35 3.58 13.41
CA THR A 58 11.52 2.76 14.62
C THR A 58 10.23 2.03 14.91
N VAL A 59 10.29 0.71 14.91
CA VAL A 59 9.16 -0.18 15.21
C VAL A 59 8.91 -0.17 16.73
N ASP A 60 7.70 0.21 17.13
CA ASP A 60 7.23 0.14 18.53
C ASP A 60 5.90 -0.62 18.59
N ASN A 61 5.98 -1.87 19.05
CA ASN A 61 4.85 -2.80 19.12
C ASN A 61 3.73 -2.32 20.08
N SER A 62 4.01 -1.30 20.90
CA SER A 62 3.11 -0.71 21.88
C SER A 62 2.55 0.66 21.50
N ASP A 63 2.92 1.24 20.35
CA ASP A 63 2.36 2.52 19.87
C ASP A 63 0.90 2.35 19.41
N GLY A 64 -0.02 3.16 19.95
CA GLY A 64 -1.46 3.10 19.63
C GLY A 64 -2.34 2.56 20.76
N LEU A 65 -3.61 2.27 20.44
CA LEU A 65 -4.63 1.82 21.39
C LEU A 65 -4.48 0.33 21.76
N SER A 66 -4.68 0.00 23.03
CA SER A 66 -4.42 -1.35 23.57
C SER A 66 -5.66 -2.26 23.66
N THR A 67 -6.76 -1.94 22.96
CA THR A 67 -8.01 -2.71 23.03
C THR A 67 -8.83 -2.54 21.74
N ALA A 68 -9.11 -3.65 21.06
CA ALA A 68 -9.97 -3.71 19.87
C ALA A 68 -11.41 -3.23 20.16
N SER A 69 -12.00 -2.53 19.20
CA SER A 69 -13.40 -2.08 19.28
C SER A 69 -14.41 -3.15 18.83
N ASP A 70 -13.97 -4.08 17.98
CA ASP A 70 -14.77 -4.98 17.15
C ASP A 70 -16.07 -4.33 16.62
N SER A 71 -15.88 -3.38 15.72
CA SER A 71 -16.97 -2.66 15.06
C SER A 71 -16.59 -2.35 13.60
N TYR A 72 -17.61 -2.18 12.74
CA TYR A 72 -17.42 -1.80 11.35
C TYR A 72 -18.07 -0.45 11.06
N THR A 73 -17.33 0.46 10.42
CA THR A 73 -17.80 1.74 9.86
C THR A 73 -17.48 1.78 8.37
N MET A 74 -18.49 1.91 7.51
CA MET A 74 -18.24 2.09 6.08
C MET A 74 -17.69 3.51 5.82
N TYR A 75 -16.46 3.59 5.32
CA TYR A 75 -15.81 4.84 4.92
C TYR A 75 -15.90 5.06 3.40
N THR A 76 -15.98 6.32 2.99
CA THR A 76 -16.01 6.79 1.59
C THR A 76 -15.26 8.12 1.50
N GLY A 77 -14.92 8.58 0.30
CA GLY A 77 -14.15 9.83 0.13
C GLY A 77 -12.65 9.60 0.14
N ASP A 78 -11.87 10.65 0.43
CA ASP A 78 -10.45 10.72 0.02
C ASP A 78 -9.42 10.07 0.95
N GLY A 79 -9.86 9.55 2.10
CA GLY A 79 -9.02 9.00 3.16
C GLY A 79 -8.73 9.99 4.31
N THR A 80 -9.16 11.24 4.22
CA THR A 80 -8.85 12.24 5.26
C THR A 80 -9.78 12.14 6.47
N VAL A 81 -9.26 12.59 7.63
CA VAL A 81 -10.05 12.77 8.86
C VAL A 81 -11.18 13.80 8.68
N ALA A 82 -11.10 14.67 7.65
CA ALA A 82 -12.16 15.60 7.30
C ALA A 82 -13.40 14.90 6.71
N ASP A 83 -13.19 13.85 5.91
CA ASP A 83 -14.25 12.96 5.40
C ASP A 83 -14.68 11.90 6.45
N GLY A 84 -14.07 11.89 7.64
CA GLY A 84 -14.45 11.06 8.79
C GLY A 84 -13.65 9.76 8.95
N TRP A 85 -12.58 9.58 8.17
CA TRP A 85 -11.65 8.46 8.33
C TRP A 85 -10.88 8.55 9.67
N PRO A 86 -10.42 7.43 10.26
CA PRO A 86 -9.74 7.46 11.55
C PRO A 86 -8.38 8.16 11.47
N ALA A 87 -7.98 8.82 12.55
CA ALA A 87 -6.63 9.33 12.72
C ALA A 87 -5.68 8.19 13.15
N MET A 88 -4.37 8.41 13.03
CA MET A 88 -3.36 7.44 13.46
C MET A 88 -3.42 7.19 14.98
N ASP A 89 -3.83 8.19 15.76
CA ASP A 89 -4.11 8.10 17.20
C ASP A 89 -5.32 7.18 17.54
N ASP A 90 -6.21 6.90 16.57
CA ASP A 90 -7.36 5.99 16.73
C ASP A 90 -6.99 4.52 16.43
N TRP A 91 -5.79 4.24 15.92
CA TRP A 91 -5.36 2.89 15.57
C TRP A 91 -4.96 2.06 16.79
N LEU A 92 -5.13 0.74 16.70
CA LEU A 92 -4.55 -0.19 17.66
C LEU A 92 -3.02 -0.19 17.61
N SER A 93 -2.38 -0.62 18.70
CA SER A 93 -0.99 -1.05 18.62
C SER A 93 -0.85 -2.39 17.92
N PHE A 94 0.31 -2.65 17.33
CA PHE A 94 0.60 -3.93 16.67
C PHE A 94 0.42 -5.12 17.65
N ASP A 95 0.79 -4.98 18.92
CA ASP A 95 0.50 -5.98 19.95
C ASP A 95 -1.00 -6.24 20.11
N ALA A 96 -1.82 -5.19 20.23
CA ALA A 96 -3.26 -5.32 20.40
C ALA A 96 -3.95 -5.86 19.14
N MET A 97 -3.52 -5.43 17.96
CA MET A 97 -4.06 -5.85 16.67
C MET A 97 -3.71 -7.32 16.36
N PHE A 98 -2.46 -7.73 16.62
CA PHE A 98 -2.00 -9.10 16.40
C PHE A 98 -2.68 -10.07 17.37
N GLU A 99 -2.80 -9.72 18.66
CA GLU A 99 -3.49 -10.58 19.65
C GLU A 99 -4.99 -10.67 19.37
N ALA A 100 -5.66 -9.56 19.01
CA ALA A 100 -7.09 -9.57 18.70
C ALA A 100 -7.43 -10.46 17.49
N ASN A 101 -6.58 -10.48 16.47
CA ASN A 101 -6.76 -11.32 15.28
C ASN A 101 -6.14 -12.73 15.42
N ARG A 102 -5.48 -13.04 16.54
CA ARG A 102 -4.57 -14.19 16.68
C ARG A 102 -5.24 -15.53 16.41
N GLU A 103 -6.44 -15.77 16.94
CA GLU A 103 -7.13 -17.05 16.78
C GLU A 103 -7.73 -17.22 15.37
N ASN A 104 -8.17 -16.12 14.75
CA ASN A 104 -8.62 -16.12 13.35
C ASN A 104 -7.44 -16.43 12.42
N MET A 105 -6.30 -15.73 12.59
CA MET A 105 -5.05 -16.05 11.88
C MET A 105 -4.50 -17.45 12.19
N ARG A 106 -4.81 -18.03 13.37
CA ARG A 106 -4.42 -19.41 13.70
C ARG A 106 -5.29 -20.46 12.98
N SER A 107 -6.51 -20.09 12.59
CA SER A 107 -7.55 -21.01 12.07
C SER A 107 -7.98 -20.80 10.61
N SER A 108 -7.57 -19.70 9.98
CA SER A 108 -7.96 -19.32 8.61
C SER A 108 -7.61 -20.35 7.54
N CYS A 109 -6.45 -21.02 7.62
CA CYS A 109 -6.09 -22.05 6.64
C CYS A 109 -7.10 -23.21 6.56
N GLU A 110 -7.65 -23.66 7.69
CA GLU A 110 -8.70 -24.70 7.70
C GLU A 110 -10.07 -24.10 7.34
N ASN A 111 -10.40 -22.93 7.89
CA ASN A 111 -11.70 -22.27 7.70
C ASN A 111 -11.97 -21.88 6.24
N ASP A 112 -10.97 -21.30 5.57
CA ASP A 112 -11.13 -20.61 4.29
C ASP A 112 -10.61 -21.44 3.10
N PHE A 113 -9.68 -22.39 3.35
CA PHE A 113 -8.94 -23.08 2.29
C PHE A 113 -8.87 -24.62 2.39
N ASP A 114 -9.43 -25.26 3.43
CA ASP A 114 -9.31 -26.72 3.70
C ASP A 114 -7.83 -27.19 3.82
N LEU A 115 -6.97 -26.32 4.37
CA LEU A 115 -5.54 -26.56 4.57
C LEU A 115 -5.17 -26.76 6.04
N ALA A 116 -3.97 -27.29 6.29
CA ALA A 116 -3.43 -27.37 7.64
C ALA A 116 -3.33 -25.99 8.29
N ASN A 117 -3.69 -25.90 9.57
CA ASN A 117 -3.74 -24.65 10.31
C ASN A 117 -2.36 -24.12 10.76
N ASN A 118 -2.28 -22.81 11.03
CA ASN A 118 -1.06 -22.18 11.50
C ASN A 118 -0.69 -22.68 12.90
N SER A 119 0.55 -23.14 13.04
CA SER A 119 1.14 -23.50 14.33
C SER A 119 1.60 -22.26 15.10
N GLU A 120 1.77 -22.41 16.42
CA GLU A 120 2.37 -21.38 17.28
C GLU A 120 3.76 -20.92 16.82
N GLU A 121 4.50 -21.80 16.14
CA GLU A 121 5.83 -21.53 15.61
C GLU A 121 5.75 -20.65 14.35
N GLU A 122 4.84 -20.98 13.41
CA GLU A 122 4.56 -20.17 12.21
C GLU A 122 3.94 -18.81 12.56
N MET A 123 3.08 -18.73 13.59
CA MET A 123 2.58 -17.45 14.10
C MET A 123 3.72 -16.58 14.69
N GLY A 124 4.71 -17.21 15.32
CA GLY A 124 5.94 -16.53 15.78
C GLY A 124 6.79 -16.01 14.61
N TYR A 125 6.95 -16.81 13.55
CA TYR A 125 7.67 -16.41 12.34
C TYR A 125 6.95 -15.28 11.59
N LEU A 126 5.62 -15.35 11.44
CA LEU A 126 4.80 -14.30 10.83
C LEU A 126 5.00 -12.96 11.53
N ARG A 127 4.92 -12.96 12.86
CA ARG A 127 5.12 -11.75 13.66
C ARG A 127 6.55 -11.19 13.51
N ALA A 128 7.56 -12.07 13.57
CA ALA A 128 8.96 -11.66 13.44
C ALA A 128 9.28 -11.12 12.03
N ALA A 129 8.69 -11.68 10.98
CA ALA A 129 8.80 -11.19 9.61
C ALA A 129 8.20 -9.78 9.49
N ILE A 130 7.00 -9.55 10.03
CA ILE A 130 6.36 -8.21 10.01
C ILE A 130 7.23 -7.16 10.72
N ASP A 131 7.67 -7.42 11.96
CA ASP A 131 8.51 -6.47 12.71
C ASP A 131 9.87 -6.21 12.03
N LYS A 132 10.45 -7.23 11.35
CA LYS A 132 11.69 -7.08 10.56
C LYS A 132 11.46 -6.22 9.31
N ILE A 133 10.51 -6.61 8.46
CA ILE A 133 10.31 -5.98 7.14
C ILE A 133 9.79 -4.55 7.31
N ALA A 134 9.01 -4.24 8.36
CA ALA A 134 8.69 -2.87 8.75
C ALA A 134 9.95 -2.03 9.03
N ALA A 135 10.92 -2.56 9.79
CA ALA A 135 12.17 -1.87 10.09
C ALA A 135 13.11 -1.71 8.88
N GLU A 136 13.03 -2.61 7.89
CA GLU A 136 13.83 -2.56 6.66
C GLU A 136 13.20 -1.64 5.58
N THR A 137 11.87 -1.52 5.54
CA THR A 137 11.12 -0.74 4.52
C THR A 137 10.63 0.62 5.00
N TYR A 138 10.58 0.86 6.32
CA TYR A 138 9.91 2.00 6.98
C TYR A 138 8.39 2.06 6.78
N VAL A 139 7.76 0.95 6.39
CA VAL A 139 6.30 0.80 6.40
C VAL A 139 5.82 0.50 7.81
N ASP A 140 4.68 1.07 8.22
CA ASP A 140 4.07 0.78 9.52
C ASP A 140 3.59 -0.68 9.60
N HIS A 141 4.10 -1.45 10.58
CA HIS A 141 3.73 -2.85 10.79
C HIS A 141 2.22 -3.11 11.01
N ARG A 142 1.46 -2.11 11.46
CA ARG A 142 -0.01 -2.20 11.57
C ARG A 142 -0.66 -2.26 10.19
N LEU A 143 -0.16 -1.50 9.21
CA LEU A 143 -0.62 -1.58 7.82
C LEU A 143 -0.23 -2.92 7.17
N ILE A 144 1.00 -3.40 7.41
CA ILE A 144 1.45 -4.72 6.92
C ILE A 144 0.50 -5.81 7.44
N LEU A 145 0.20 -5.82 8.75
CA LEU A 145 -0.73 -6.76 9.35
C LEU A 145 -2.17 -6.60 8.83
N ALA A 146 -2.66 -5.37 8.64
CA ALA A 146 -3.98 -5.11 8.08
C ALA A 146 -4.14 -5.74 6.68
N VAL A 147 -3.11 -5.61 5.84
CA VAL A 147 -3.08 -6.17 4.48
C VAL A 147 -2.98 -7.70 4.51
N ILE A 148 -2.13 -8.27 5.37
CA ILE A 148 -2.05 -9.74 5.54
C ILE A 148 -3.41 -10.34 5.95
N ILE A 149 -4.16 -9.69 6.85
CA ILE A 149 -5.49 -10.15 7.26
C ILE A 149 -6.52 -9.92 6.14
N GLN A 150 -6.37 -8.88 5.31
CA GLN A 150 -7.25 -8.59 4.17
C GLN A 150 -7.04 -9.56 2.99
N GLU A 151 -5.81 -9.96 2.70
CA GLU A 151 -5.46 -10.75 1.51
C GLU A 151 -5.48 -12.27 1.77
N SER A 152 -5.20 -12.71 3.01
CA SER A 152 -5.08 -14.15 3.31
C SER A 152 -5.70 -14.59 4.64
N ALA A 153 -6.33 -13.67 5.39
CA ALA A 153 -6.68 -13.88 6.80
C ALA A 153 -5.49 -14.41 7.64
N GLY A 154 -4.25 -14.08 7.25
CA GLY A 154 -3.01 -14.58 7.88
C GLY A 154 -2.66 -16.04 7.60
N CYS A 155 -3.33 -16.74 6.68
CA CYS A 155 -2.99 -18.12 6.35
C CYS A 155 -1.64 -18.19 5.61
N VAL A 156 -0.60 -18.75 6.25
CA VAL A 156 0.75 -18.85 5.65
C VAL A 156 0.82 -19.80 4.44
N ARG A 157 -0.26 -20.54 4.16
CA ARG A 157 -0.41 -21.52 3.07
C ARG A 157 -1.49 -21.11 2.05
N VAL A 158 -1.92 -19.85 2.08
CA VAL A 158 -2.95 -19.33 1.17
C VAL A 158 -2.62 -19.68 -0.29
N PRO A 159 -3.56 -20.23 -1.07
CA PRO A 159 -3.35 -20.46 -2.50
C PRO A 159 -3.06 -19.13 -3.21
N ALA A 160 -2.21 -19.15 -4.23
CA ALA A 160 -2.05 -17.98 -5.09
C ALA A 160 -3.35 -17.67 -5.85
N THR A 161 -3.78 -16.42 -5.89
CA THR A 161 -4.79 -15.98 -6.86
C THR A 161 -4.15 -15.85 -8.24
N VAL A 162 -4.85 -16.30 -9.29
CA VAL A 162 -4.27 -16.41 -10.64
C VAL A 162 -5.14 -15.67 -11.65
N GLY A 163 -4.61 -14.55 -12.15
CA GLY A 163 -5.19 -13.76 -13.23
C GLY A 163 -4.38 -13.91 -14.53
N SER A 164 -3.90 -12.78 -15.07
CA SER A 164 -2.85 -12.77 -16.10
C SER A 164 -1.43 -12.92 -15.52
N VAL A 165 -1.31 -12.82 -14.20
CA VAL A 165 -0.10 -12.97 -13.37
C VAL A 165 -0.51 -13.79 -12.15
N SER A 166 0.46 -14.41 -11.46
CA SER A 166 0.23 -15.11 -10.19
C SER A 166 0.44 -14.15 -9.03
N ASN A 167 -0.45 -14.20 -8.06
CA ASN A 167 -0.41 -13.41 -6.83
C ASN A 167 -0.29 -14.35 -5.62
N PRO A 168 0.93 -14.79 -5.24
CA PRO A 168 1.12 -15.76 -4.17
C PRO A 168 1.13 -15.15 -2.76
N GLY A 169 1.13 -16.03 -1.76
CA GLY A 169 1.57 -15.69 -0.41
C GLY A 169 0.62 -14.85 0.43
N LEU A 170 1.06 -14.57 1.66
CA LEU A 170 0.30 -13.91 2.73
C LEU A 170 -0.30 -12.55 2.35
N MET A 171 0.30 -11.85 1.38
CA MET A 171 -0.10 -10.51 0.93
C MET A 171 -0.63 -10.50 -0.51
N GLN A 172 -0.80 -11.68 -1.14
CA GLN A 172 -1.28 -11.83 -2.53
C GLN A 172 -0.57 -10.88 -3.52
N ASP A 173 0.74 -10.73 -3.36
CA ASP A 173 1.53 -9.69 -4.02
C ASP A 173 1.82 -10.02 -5.49
N HIS A 174 2.04 -8.99 -6.32
CA HIS A 174 2.06 -9.17 -7.77
C HIS A 174 3.37 -9.78 -8.28
N ASP A 175 3.31 -10.99 -8.84
CA ASP A 175 4.45 -11.74 -9.39
C ASP A 175 5.48 -12.13 -8.31
N GLY A 176 5.00 -12.38 -7.09
CA GLY A 176 5.77 -12.73 -5.90
C GLY A 176 6.54 -14.04 -5.99
N THR A 177 7.47 -14.23 -5.04
CA THR A 177 8.35 -15.40 -4.97
C THR A 177 8.17 -16.23 -3.71
N GLY A 178 7.81 -15.63 -2.59
CA GLY A 178 7.54 -16.35 -1.34
C GLY A 178 6.24 -17.15 -1.40
N THR A 179 6.27 -18.45 -1.10
CA THR A 179 5.04 -19.25 -0.94
C THR A 179 5.26 -20.58 -0.21
N CYS A 180 4.25 -20.96 0.59
CA CYS A 180 4.11 -22.31 1.14
C CYS A 180 2.98 -23.12 0.50
N ASN A 181 2.45 -22.66 -0.64
CA ASN A 181 1.46 -23.36 -1.46
C ASN A 181 1.71 -23.04 -2.94
N ASN A 182 2.52 -23.88 -3.59
CA ASN A 182 2.93 -23.72 -4.98
C ASN A 182 2.10 -24.67 -5.87
N ASP A 183 1.05 -24.16 -6.51
CA ASP A 183 0.09 -24.94 -7.32
C ASP A 183 -0.52 -26.17 -6.59
N GLY A 184 -0.69 -26.08 -5.26
CA GLY A 184 -1.17 -27.17 -4.42
C GLY A 184 -0.10 -28.12 -3.88
N ASP A 185 1.19 -27.87 -4.15
CA ASP A 185 2.30 -28.45 -3.38
C ASP A 185 2.50 -27.61 -2.11
N VAL A 186 2.03 -28.13 -0.97
CA VAL A 186 1.86 -27.37 0.27
C VAL A 186 2.94 -27.72 1.30
N ASN A 187 3.73 -26.72 1.69
CA ASN A 187 4.69 -26.84 2.78
C ASN A 187 3.96 -26.81 4.13
N THR A 188 4.21 -27.81 4.99
CA THR A 188 3.67 -27.85 6.36
C THR A 188 4.65 -28.58 7.30
N PRO A 189 5.26 -27.90 8.29
CA PRO A 189 5.18 -26.46 8.52
C PRO A 189 5.76 -25.63 7.36
N CYS A 190 5.28 -24.41 7.23
CA CYS A 190 5.82 -23.39 6.36
C CYS A 190 7.15 -22.85 6.94
N PRO A 191 8.26 -22.83 6.17
CA PRO A 191 9.54 -22.34 6.67
C PRO A 191 9.52 -20.85 7.04
N ALA A 192 10.34 -20.46 8.01
CA ALA A 192 10.44 -19.07 8.46
C ALA A 192 10.93 -18.14 7.34
N GLU A 193 11.80 -18.63 6.47
CA GLU A 193 12.34 -17.94 5.30
C GLU A 193 11.28 -17.67 4.22
N GLU A 194 10.28 -18.56 4.04
CA GLU A 194 9.18 -18.34 3.10
C GLU A 194 8.16 -17.34 3.68
N ILE A 195 7.91 -17.39 4.99
CA ILE A 195 7.08 -16.39 5.69
C ILE A 195 7.74 -15.00 5.62
N GLU A 196 9.06 -14.93 5.78
CA GLU A 196 9.81 -13.69 5.59
C GLU A 196 9.74 -13.20 4.13
N GLN A 197 9.91 -14.08 3.14
CA GLN A 197 9.84 -13.70 1.72
C GLN A 197 8.43 -13.22 1.32
N MET A 198 7.36 -13.88 1.78
CA MET A 198 5.98 -13.45 1.53
C MET A 198 5.67 -12.04 2.08
N VAL A 199 6.19 -11.70 3.26
CA VAL A 199 6.01 -10.36 3.83
C VAL A 199 6.93 -9.34 3.15
N SER A 200 8.13 -9.77 2.73
CA SER A 200 9.09 -8.94 1.99
C SER A 200 8.57 -8.55 0.61
N ASP A 201 8.07 -9.50 -0.18
CA ASP A 201 7.58 -9.27 -1.54
C ASP A 201 6.39 -8.28 -1.54
N GLY A 202 5.37 -8.49 -0.69
CA GLY A 202 4.23 -7.59 -0.55
C GLY A 202 4.51 -6.23 0.13
N THR A 203 5.57 -6.09 0.92
CA THR A 203 5.89 -4.80 1.57
C THR A 203 6.93 -3.99 0.80
N ALA A 204 7.99 -4.65 0.31
CA ALA A 204 9.18 -4.05 -0.30
C ALA A 204 9.21 -4.15 -1.84
N GLY A 205 8.21 -4.79 -2.45
CA GLY A 205 8.01 -4.87 -3.90
C GLY A 205 8.78 -5.99 -4.58
N THR A 206 8.20 -6.47 -5.69
CA THR A 206 8.75 -7.57 -6.50
C THR A 206 9.57 -7.03 -7.68
N ALA A 207 9.95 -7.89 -8.63
CA ALA A 207 10.67 -7.45 -9.84
C ALA A 207 9.77 -6.73 -10.88
N THR A 208 8.47 -6.66 -10.61
CA THR A 208 7.40 -6.38 -11.59
C THR A 208 6.18 -5.71 -10.95
N GLY A 209 5.89 -6.02 -9.68
CA GLY A 209 4.83 -5.44 -8.85
C GLY A 209 5.33 -4.43 -7.81
N ASP A 210 4.39 -3.70 -7.22
CA ASP A 210 4.61 -2.79 -6.09
C ASP A 210 4.47 -3.51 -4.74
N GLY A 211 5.25 -3.08 -3.75
CA GLY A 211 4.95 -3.33 -2.34
C GLY A 211 4.32 -2.11 -1.68
N LEU A 212 3.87 -2.27 -0.43
CA LEU A 212 3.30 -1.17 0.36
C LEU A 212 4.23 0.07 0.47
N ALA A 213 5.55 -0.12 0.44
CA ALA A 213 6.52 0.97 0.40
C ALA A 213 6.38 1.83 -0.87
N ASN A 214 6.16 1.20 -2.04
CA ASN A 214 5.86 1.91 -3.29
C ASN A 214 4.50 2.61 -3.20
N CYS A 215 3.47 1.92 -2.69
CA CYS A 215 2.12 2.46 -2.59
C CYS A 215 2.04 3.71 -1.69
N LEU A 216 2.82 3.76 -0.60
CA LEU A 216 2.97 4.95 0.26
C LEU A 216 3.74 6.09 -0.45
N ASN A 217 4.72 5.77 -1.30
CA ASN A 217 5.41 6.76 -2.13
C ASN A 217 4.52 7.30 -3.28
N GLU A 218 3.60 6.48 -3.82
CA GLU A 218 2.66 6.86 -4.89
C GLU A 218 1.36 7.54 -4.37
N ALA A 219 1.14 7.61 -3.05
CA ALA A 219 -0.09 8.17 -2.45
C ALA A 219 -0.28 9.70 -2.62
N ASP A 220 0.81 10.46 -2.79
CA ASP A 220 0.85 11.93 -3.00
C ASP A 220 0.21 12.77 -1.87
N THR A 221 0.36 12.31 -0.61
CA THR A 221 -0.19 12.95 0.61
C THR A 221 0.75 12.78 1.82
N ASP A 222 0.80 13.77 2.71
CA ASP A 222 1.70 13.84 3.89
C ASP A 222 0.99 13.57 5.25
N ASP A 223 -0.27 13.12 5.23
CA ASP A 223 -1.06 12.81 6.43
C ASP A 223 -1.59 11.35 6.42
N VAL A 224 -2.40 10.99 7.42
CA VAL A 224 -2.92 9.62 7.62
C VAL A 224 -3.67 9.06 6.38
N SER A 225 -4.23 9.93 5.53
CA SER A 225 -4.84 9.50 4.26
C SER A 225 -3.88 8.74 3.37
N ALA A 226 -2.56 8.98 3.47
CA ALA A 226 -1.53 8.27 2.72
C ALA A 226 -1.60 6.74 2.89
N PHE A 227 -1.94 6.25 4.09
CA PHE A 227 -2.01 4.81 4.37
C PHE A 227 -3.26 4.16 3.74
N TYR A 228 -4.41 4.83 3.78
CA TYR A 228 -5.63 4.35 3.11
C TYR A 228 -5.55 4.47 1.58
N ARG A 229 -4.86 5.51 1.10
CA ARG A 229 -4.53 5.72 -0.33
C ARG A 229 -3.56 4.66 -0.82
N ALA A 230 -2.52 4.35 -0.04
CA ALA A 230 -1.60 3.25 -0.31
C ALA A 230 -2.33 1.89 -0.34
N ALA A 231 -3.27 1.66 0.58
CA ALA A 231 -4.12 0.47 0.54
C ALA A 231 -4.94 0.37 -0.76
N ARG A 232 -5.54 1.48 -1.25
CA ARG A 232 -6.26 1.46 -2.55
C ARG A 232 -5.32 1.26 -3.74
N ILE A 233 -4.11 1.84 -3.71
CA ILE A 233 -3.08 1.63 -4.73
C ILE A 233 -2.60 0.18 -4.73
N TYR A 234 -2.44 -0.46 -3.58
CA TYR A 234 -2.07 -1.88 -3.48
C TYR A 234 -3.13 -2.78 -4.14
N ASN A 235 -4.41 -2.57 -3.82
CA ASN A 235 -5.52 -3.37 -4.36
C ASN A 235 -5.83 -3.13 -5.85
N SER A 236 -5.66 -1.90 -6.35
CA SER A 236 -6.18 -1.48 -7.67
C SER A 236 -5.17 -0.75 -8.58
N GLY A 237 -3.91 -0.64 -8.17
CA GLY A 237 -2.82 0.00 -8.92
C GLY A 237 -2.90 1.53 -9.03
N SER A 238 -3.95 2.18 -8.50
CA SER A 238 -4.10 3.64 -8.49
C SER A 238 -5.23 4.12 -7.57
N VAL A 239 -5.27 5.42 -7.26
CA VAL A 239 -6.49 6.07 -6.76
C VAL A 239 -7.30 6.62 -7.95
N ALA A 240 -8.63 6.49 -7.90
CA ALA A 240 -9.53 6.98 -8.94
C ALA A 240 -9.45 8.51 -9.13
N SER A 241 -9.86 9.00 -10.32
CA SER A 241 -9.64 10.40 -10.73
C SER A 241 -10.55 11.44 -10.08
N ASP A 242 -11.58 10.99 -9.36
CA ASP A 242 -12.43 11.77 -8.45
C ASP A 242 -11.83 11.87 -7.04
N GLY A 243 -10.94 10.94 -6.67
CA GLY A 243 -10.23 10.89 -5.40
C GLY A 243 -10.85 9.97 -4.35
N ASP A 244 -12.05 9.42 -4.59
CA ASP A 244 -12.75 8.56 -3.65
C ASP A 244 -12.09 7.17 -3.58
N LEU A 245 -11.69 6.73 -2.38
CA LEU A 245 -11.06 5.43 -2.18
C LEU A 245 -12.03 4.26 -2.34
N GLY A 246 -13.34 4.54 -2.38
CA GLY A 246 -14.39 3.62 -2.80
C GLY A 246 -14.56 3.48 -4.32
N SER A 247 -13.93 4.33 -5.15
CA SER A 247 -14.07 4.31 -6.61
C SER A 247 -12.90 3.67 -7.34
N GLY A 248 -13.15 3.02 -8.48
CA GLY A 248 -12.13 2.49 -9.39
C GLY A 248 -12.45 1.08 -9.91
N ASP A 249 -11.41 0.37 -10.36
CA ASP A 249 -11.45 -1.08 -10.60
C ASP A 249 -10.97 -1.84 -9.34
N ALA A 250 -11.21 -3.15 -9.28
CA ALA A 250 -10.99 -4.02 -8.10
C ALA A 250 -11.90 -3.70 -6.89
N THR A 251 -11.58 -4.21 -5.70
CA THR A 251 -12.46 -4.28 -4.52
C THR A 251 -12.73 -2.89 -3.96
N HIS A 252 -13.99 -2.43 -4.04
CA HIS A 252 -14.35 -1.06 -3.68
C HIS A 252 -14.26 -0.81 -2.17
N CYS A 253 -14.58 -1.80 -1.34
CA CYS A 253 -14.51 -1.72 0.11
C CYS A 253 -13.08 -1.72 0.70
N TYR A 254 -12.05 -2.07 -0.09
CA TYR A 254 -10.71 -2.42 0.43
C TYR A 254 -10.09 -1.38 1.37
N ALA A 255 -10.11 -0.09 1.00
CA ALA A 255 -9.53 0.96 1.84
C ALA A 255 -10.32 1.15 3.16
N SER A 256 -11.65 1.07 3.10
CA SER A 256 -12.53 1.09 4.29
C SER A 256 -12.22 -0.11 5.19
N ASP A 257 -12.10 -1.30 4.61
CA ASP A 257 -11.83 -2.55 5.33
C ASP A 257 -10.45 -2.56 6.02
N ILE A 258 -9.44 -1.92 5.41
CA ILE A 258 -8.12 -1.68 6.03
C ILE A 258 -8.23 -0.68 7.18
N ALA A 259 -8.93 0.45 7.01
CA ALA A 259 -9.14 1.42 8.09
C ALA A 259 -9.85 0.80 9.31
N ASN A 260 -10.86 -0.05 9.07
CA ASN A 260 -11.56 -0.79 10.12
C ASN A 260 -10.63 -1.75 10.88
N ARG A 261 -9.79 -2.53 10.19
CA ARG A 261 -8.82 -3.43 10.83
C ARG A 261 -7.80 -2.67 11.68
N LEU A 262 -7.31 -1.52 11.22
CA LEU A 262 -6.41 -0.65 11.99
C LEU A 262 -7.08 -0.14 13.28
N THR A 263 -8.40 0.09 13.28
CA THR A 263 -9.20 0.43 14.48
C THR A 263 -9.76 -0.78 15.26
N GLY A 264 -9.31 -2.01 14.93
CA GLY A 264 -9.63 -3.21 15.69
C GLY A 264 -10.97 -3.87 15.35
N TRP A 265 -11.39 -3.85 14.09
CA TRP A 265 -12.39 -4.77 13.55
C TRP A 265 -11.82 -6.20 13.45
N VAL A 266 -12.58 -7.22 13.88
CA VAL A 266 -12.17 -8.64 13.82
C VAL A 266 -13.31 -9.55 13.34
N ASP A 267 -14.44 -9.57 14.06
CA ASP A 267 -15.56 -10.52 13.86
C ASP A 267 -16.90 -9.81 13.57
N ALA A 268 -17.01 -8.50 13.83
CA ALA A 268 -18.23 -7.75 13.59
C ALA A 268 -18.68 -7.83 12.11
N THR A 269 -19.98 -7.83 11.86
CA THR A 269 -20.52 -7.93 10.50
C THR A 269 -20.06 -6.74 9.64
N CYS A 270 -19.33 -7.01 8.56
CA CYS A 270 -19.03 -5.99 7.54
C CYS A 270 -20.35 -5.41 7.02
N THR A 271 -20.41 -4.08 6.93
CA THR A 271 -21.59 -3.34 6.42
C THR A 271 -21.23 -2.37 5.29
N CYS A 272 -20.10 -2.62 4.62
CA CYS A 272 -19.83 -2.02 3.33
C CYS A 272 -20.87 -2.47 2.29
N THR A 273 -21.19 -1.59 1.34
CA THR A 273 -22.22 -1.82 0.30
C THR A 273 -21.74 -1.34 -1.08
N LEU A 274 -20.41 -1.30 -1.28
CA LEU A 274 -19.79 -0.84 -2.54
C LEU A 274 -19.50 -1.98 -3.54
N ASP A 275 -19.44 -3.23 -3.04
CA ASP A 275 -19.17 -4.45 -3.83
C ASP A 275 -20.44 -5.37 -3.97
N ASP A 276 -21.64 -4.84 -3.71
CA ASP A 276 -22.97 -5.51 -3.77
C ASP A 276 -23.66 -5.47 -5.16
#